data_AF-A0A954W5P1-F1
#
_entry.id   AF-A0A954W5P1-F1
#
_cell.length_a   1.000
_cell.length_b   1.000
_cell.length_c   1.000
_cell.angle_alpha   90.00
_cell.angle_beta   90.00
_cell.angle_gamma   90.00
#
_symmetry.space_group_name_H-M   'P 1'
#
loop_
_entity.id
_entity.type
_entity.pdbx_description
1 polymer ?
#
loop_
_entity_poly.entity_id
_entity_poly.type
_entity_poly.pdbx_seq_one_letter_code
_entity_poly.pdbx_strand_id
1 'polypeptide(L)'
;MGRIRGYFDSLTDAGIRQLMEAVNQVMPEIVPPSGFDEQFEDYTHISQPPGGLNPWWLESRQAEQMTAGDEMDIFHGFTFRDQLPQSGISFHNQIVDDQRWRLQVNHYDHGNGIAVADVDGDGYLDIYFTTQVGSNELWRNKRDGSFENVTKQANVGVEQRVSVAASFADVDNDGDPD
;
A
#
# COMPACT_ATOMS: atom_id res chain seq x y z
N MET A 1 21.65 -9.22 -25.87
CA MET A 1 21.21 -8.38 -24.74
C MET A 1 22.43 -7.66 -24.18
N GLY A 2 22.51 -6.34 -24.35
CA GLY A 2 23.59 -5.54 -23.77
C GLY A 2 23.50 -5.51 -22.24
N ARG A 3 24.61 -5.25 -21.56
CA ARG A 3 24.66 -5.08 -20.10
C ARG A 3 25.28 -3.72 -19.82
N ILE A 4 24.59 -2.88 -19.05
CA ILE A 4 25.16 -1.64 -18.53
C ILE A 4 26.18 -2.03 -17.45
N ARG A 5 27.44 -1.61 -17.60
CA ARG A 5 28.50 -1.83 -16.61
C ARG A 5 29.29 -0.53 -16.44
N GLY A 6 29.53 -0.13 -15.20
CA GLY A 6 30.28 1.08 -14.88
C GLY A 6 29.76 1.75 -13.61
N TYR A 7 30.51 2.75 -13.14
CA TYR A 7 30.08 3.68 -12.10
C TYR A 7 29.74 5.00 -12.79
N PHE A 8 28.56 5.55 -12.52
CA PHE A 8 28.10 6.81 -13.08
C PHE A 8 27.78 7.75 -11.93
N ASP A 9 28.37 8.94 -11.96
CA ASP A 9 28.09 9.97 -10.96
C ASP A 9 26.80 10.71 -11.34
N SER A 10 25.70 10.37 -10.68
CA SER A 10 24.39 10.96 -10.94
C SER A 10 24.28 12.43 -10.49
N LEU A 11 25.30 12.98 -9.82
CA LEU A 11 25.29 14.36 -9.31
C LEU A 11 25.95 15.35 -10.28
N THR A 12 26.47 14.87 -11.41
CA THR A 12 27.12 15.72 -12.41
C THR A 12 26.50 15.51 -13.79
N ASP A 13 26.39 16.58 -14.57
CA ASP A 13 25.90 16.51 -15.96
C ASP A 13 26.72 15.54 -16.81
N ALA A 14 28.01 15.40 -16.51
CA ALA A 14 28.90 14.48 -17.21
C ALA A 14 28.57 13.01 -16.90
N GLY A 15 28.33 12.67 -15.63
CA GLY A 15 27.96 11.31 -15.24
C GLY A 15 26.55 10.93 -15.70
N ILE A 16 25.61 11.87 -15.70
CA ILE A 16 24.27 11.67 -16.28
C ILE A 16 24.37 11.40 -17.79
N ARG A 17 25.18 12.17 -18.54
CA ARG A 17 25.38 11.93 -19.98
C ARG A 17 25.94 10.53 -20.28
N GLN A 18 26.94 10.09 -19.51
CA GLN A 18 27.55 8.76 -19.67
C GLN A 18 26.56 7.63 -19.36
N LEU A 19 25.72 7.81 -18.33
CA LEU A 19 24.66 6.85 -18.01
C LEU A 19 23.66 6.74 -19.16
N MET A 20 23.18 7.87 -19.68
CA MET A 20 22.18 7.89 -20.76
C MET A 20 22.73 7.29 -22.06
N GLU A 21 24.01 7.51 -22.38
CA GLU A 21 24.67 6.86 -23.52
C GLU A 21 24.74 5.34 -23.37
N ALA A 22 25.07 4.84 -22.17
CA ALA A 22 25.10 3.41 -21.88
C ALA A 22 23.69 2.78 -21.88
N VAL A 23 22.67 3.50 -21.40
CA VAL A 23 21.26 3.08 -21.46
C VAL A 23 20.82 2.94 -22.91
N ASN A 24 21.08 3.94 -23.76
CA ASN A 24 20.68 3.93 -25.17
C ASN A 24 21.30 2.76 -25.98
N GLN A 25 22.46 2.25 -25.58
CA GLN A 25 23.09 1.09 -26.21
C GLN A 25 22.40 -0.23 -25.87
N VAL A 26 21.70 -0.29 -24.74
CA VAL A 26 21.05 -1.51 -24.24
C VAL A 26 19.54 -1.47 -24.44
N MET A 27 18.96 -0.28 -24.44
CA MET A 27 17.58 0.02 -24.73
C MET A 27 17.55 1.16 -25.76
N PRO A 28 17.48 0.87 -27.07
CA PRO A 28 17.20 1.92 -28.03
C PRO A 28 15.82 2.48 -27.71
N GLU A 29 15.77 3.72 -27.24
CA GLU A 29 14.54 4.42 -26.87
C GLU A 29 13.60 4.42 -28.09
N ILE A 30 12.40 3.84 -27.94
CA ILE A 30 11.33 4.03 -28.91
C ILE A 30 10.85 5.46 -28.70
N VAL A 31 11.36 6.39 -29.50
CA VAL A 31 10.87 7.77 -29.50
C VAL A 31 9.44 7.72 -30.03
N PRO A 32 8.40 8.00 -29.22
CA PRO A 32 7.05 8.11 -29.76
C PRO A 32 7.04 9.30 -30.74
N PRO A 33 6.37 9.19 -31.89
CA PRO A 33 6.40 10.26 -32.87
C PRO A 33 5.78 11.53 -32.26
N SER A 34 6.30 12.69 -32.64
CA SER A 34 5.79 13.98 -32.14
C SER A 34 4.34 14.21 -32.59
N GLY A 35 3.42 14.35 -31.63
CA GLY A 35 2.03 14.76 -31.86
C GLY A 35 0.94 13.72 -31.55
N PHE A 36 1.13 12.87 -30.54
CA PHE A 36 0.17 11.80 -30.21
C PHE A 36 -0.85 12.23 -29.15
N ASP A 37 -2.14 12.07 -29.50
CA ASP A 37 -3.31 12.20 -28.64
C ASP A 37 -3.30 11.17 -27.47
N GLU A 38 -3.95 11.55 -26.37
CA GLU A 38 -4.07 10.84 -25.08
C GLU A 38 -4.79 9.47 -25.14
N GLN A 39 -4.28 8.50 -25.89
CA GLN A 39 -4.72 7.10 -25.78
C GLN A 39 -3.53 6.16 -25.62
N PHE A 40 -3.25 5.82 -24.36
CA PHE A 40 -2.19 4.94 -23.92
C PHE A 40 -2.64 3.47 -24.00
N GLU A 41 -2.23 2.75 -25.06
CA GLU A 41 -2.51 1.29 -25.16
C GLU A 41 -1.27 0.39 -25.12
N ASP A 42 -0.03 0.90 -25.13
CA ASP A 42 1.14 0.02 -25.32
C ASP A 42 2.18 0.15 -24.18
N TYR A 43 1.96 -0.61 -23.10
CA TYR A 43 2.98 -0.84 -22.07
C TYR A 43 3.73 -2.13 -22.36
N THR A 44 5.06 -2.12 -22.22
CA THR A 44 5.85 -3.35 -22.29
C THR A 44 5.56 -4.20 -21.06
N HIS A 45 4.85 -5.31 -21.26
CA HIS A 45 4.61 -6.29 -20.22
C HIS A 45 5.96 -6.86 -19.75
N ILE A 46 6.38 -6.50 -18.53
CA ILE A 46 7.56 -7.14 -17.91
C ILE A 46 7.22 -8.62 -17.79
N SER A 47 8.03 -9.48 -18.40
CA SER A 47 7.79 -10.93 -18.38
C SER A 47 7.82 -11.40 -16.92
N GLN A 48 6.65 -11.72 -16.37
CA GLN A 48 6.59 -12.55 -15.18
C GLN A 48 7.25 -13.89 -15.54
N PRO A 49 8.10 -14.46 -14.68
CA PRO A 49 8.62 -15.79 -14.91
C PRO A 49 7.45 -16.78 -15.09
N PRO A 50 7.54 -17.76 -15.99
CA PRO A 50 6.52 -18.80 -16.11
C PRO A 50 6.27 -19.44 -14.74
N GLY A 51 5.03 -19.38 -14.24
CA GLY A 51 4.67 -19.85 -12.91
C GLY A 51 4.86 -18.83 -11.77
N GLY A 52 5.02 -17.53 -12.06
CA GLY A 52 5.20 -16.49 -11.04
C GLY A 52 4.05 -16.35 -10.03
N LEU A 53 2.82 -16.71 -10.42
CA LEU A 53 1.64 -16.71 -9.53
C LEU A 53 1.24 -18.11 -9.04
N ASN A 54 1.68 -19.16 -9.72
CA ASN A 54 1.41 -20.54 -9.34
C ASN A 54 2.60 -21.43 -9.74
N PRO A 55 3.67 -21.46 -8.93
CA PRO A 55 4.83 -22.28 -9.22
C PRO A 55 4.49 -23.75 -9.04
N TRP A 56 5.11 -24.63 -9.83
CA TRP A 56 4.85 -26.08 -9.84
C TRP A 56 5.03 -26.77 -8.48
N TRP A 57 5.79 -26.16 -7.56
CA TRP A 57 6.02 -26.67 -6.20
C TRP A 57 4.98 -26.19 -5.18
N LEU A 58 4.09 -25.25 -5.51
CA LEU A 58 3.18 -24.64 -4.54
C LEU A 58 2.20 -25.66 -3.97
N GLU A 59 1.59 -26.47 -4.84
CA GLU A 59 0.62 -27.50 -4.45
C GLU A 59 1.26 -28.60 -3.58
N SER A 60 2.45 -29.08 -3.95
CA SER A 60 3.16 -30.10 -3.16
C SER A 60 3.57 -29.56 -1.79
N ARG A 61 4.02 -28.29 -1.72
CA ARG A 61 4.32 -27.62 -0.45
C ARG A 61 3.10 -27.42 0.43
N GLN A 62 1.95 -27.06 -0.15
CA GLN A 62 0.69 -26.97 0.58
C GLN A 62 0.32 -28.31 1.22
N ALA A 63 0.41 -29.41 0.47
CA ALA A 63 0.10 -30.75 0.97
C ALA A 63 1.06 -31.20 2.11
N GLU A 64 2.36 -30.93 1.96
CA GLU A 64 3.36 -31.17 3.02
C GLU A 64 3.04 -30.38 4.30
N GLN A 65 2.68 -29.09 4.17
CA GLN A 65 2.35 -28.22 5.30
C GLN A 65 1.06 -28.66 6.02
N MET A 66 0.03 -29.06 5.27
CA MET A 66 -1.21 -29.59 5.85
C MET A 66 -0.95 -30.88 6.63
N THR A 67 -0.19 -31.82 6.05
CA THR A 67 0.16 -33.08 6.71
C THR A 67 0.96 -32.84 8.00
N ALA A 68 1.94 -31.93 7.95
CA ALA A 68 2.73 -31.57 9.13
C ALA A 68 1.88 -30.85 10.20
N GLY A 69 0.87 -30.09 9.79
CA GLY A 69 -0.09 -29.43 10.69
C GLY A 69 -0.95 -30.43 11.45
N ASP A 70 -1.40 -31.50 10.80
CA ASP A 70 -2.22 -32.55 11.42
C ASP A 70 -1.49 -33.28 12.57
N GLU A 71 -0.15 -33.27 12.57
CA GLU A 71 0.69 -33.85 13.63
C GLU A 71 0.91 -32.89 14.82
N MET A 72 0.52 -31.61 14.70
CA MET A 72 0.71 -30.62 15.77
C MET A 72 -0.51 -30.51 16.69
N ASP A 73 -0.26 -30.58 17.99
CA ASP A 73 -1.28 -30.40 19.06
C ASP A 73 -1.41 -28.94 19.53
N ILE A 74 -1.17 -27.98 18.63
CA ILE A 74 -1.32 -26.53 18.90
C ILE A 74 -2.57 -26.00 18.18
N PHE A 75 -3.10 -24.87 18.63
CA PHE A 75 -4.18 -24.21 17.90
C PHE A 75 -3.70 -23.76 16.51
N HIS A 76 -4.29 -24.33 15.46
CA HIS A 76 -3.98 -24.04 14.05
C HIS A 76 -5.24 -24.23 13.18
N GLY A 77 -5.10 -24.05 11.86
CA GLY A 77 -6.19 -24.28 10.91
C GLY A 77 -7.33 -23.24 10.93
N PHE A 78 -7.13 -22.09 11.57
CA PHE A 78 -8.10 -21.00 11.51
C PHE A 78 -8.19 -20.43 10.10
N THR A 79 -9.40 -20.05 9.70
CA THR A 79 -9.66 -19.43 8.40
C THR A 79 -10.26 -18.06 8.61
N PHE A 80 -9.85 -17.10 7.78
CA PHE A 80 -10.55 -15.83 7.66
C PHE A 80 -11.57 -15.88 6.53
N ARG A 81 -12.67 -15.16 6.70
CA ARG A 81 -13.65 -14.92 5.65
C ARG A 81 -13.68 -13.43 5.39
N ASP A 82 -13.62 -13.06 4.12
CA ASP A 82 -13.87 -11.68 3.73
C ASP A 82 -15.33 -11.30 4.06
N GLN A 83 -15.46 -10.26 4.87
CA GLN A 83 -16.73 -9.66 5.31
C GLN A 83 -16.74 -8.15 5.03
N LEU A 84 -15.85 -7.64 4.17
CA LEU A 84 -15.79 -6.21 3.85
C LEU A 84 -17.15 -5.64 3.40
N PRO A 85 -17.95 -6.34 2.56
CA PRO A 85 -19.27 -5.82 2.18
C PRO A 85 -20.24 -5.69 3.37
N GLN A 86 -20.13 -6.57 4.36
CA GLN A 86 -21.00 -6.61 5.54
C GLN A 86 -20.50 -5.66 6.64
N SER A 87 -19.19 -5.40 6.70
CA SER A 87 -18.60 -4.52 7.71
C SER A 87 -19.02 -3.07 7.51
N GLY A 88 -19.36 -2.66 6.29
CA GLY A 88 -19.70 -1.27 5.96
C GLY A 88 -18.48 -0.34 5.85
N ILE A 89 -17.27 -0.83 6.14
CA ILE A 89 -16.04 -0.07 5.95
C ILE A 89 -15.82 0.16 4.45
N SER A 90 -15.81 1.42 4.05
CA SER A 90 -15.57 1.85 2.67
C SER A 90 -14.26 2.62 2.48
N PHE A 91 -13.46 2.76 3.55
CA PHE A 91 -12.18 3.44 3.49
C PHE A 91 -11.27 2.77 2.45
N HIS A 92 -10.64 3.58 1.61
CA HIS A 92 -9.67 3.13 0.63
C HIS A 92 -8.44 4.02 0.70
N ASN A 93 -7.32 3.44 1.12
CA ASN A 93 -6.06 4.16 1.15
C ASN A 93 -5.65 4.58 -0.26
N GLN A 94 -5.42 5.88 -0.47
CA GLN A 94 -4.97 6.43 -1.74
C GLN A 94 -3.47 6.73 -1.64
N ILE A 95 -2.70 6.13 -2.54
CA ILE A 95 -1.26 6.36 -2.66
C ILE A 95 -1.06 7.59 -3.55
N VAL A 96 -0.12 8.46 -3.18
CA VAL A 96 0.26 9.61 -4.00
C VAL A 96 0.88 9.09 -5.30
N ASP A 97 0.30 9.46 -6.44
CA ASP A 97 0.85 9.10 -7.75
C ASP A 97 1.91 10.14 -8.19
N ASP A 98 3.02 10.20 -7.45
CA ASP A 98 4.15 11.11 -7.73
C ASP A 98 5.16 10.52 -8.74
N GLN A 99 5.02 9.23 -9.09
CA GLN A 99 5.88 8.54 -10.07
C GLN A 99 5.64 8.99 -11.52
N ARG A 100 4.61 9.80 -11.78
CA ARG A 100 4.07 9.97 -13.13
C ARG A 100 4.97 10.63 -14.19
N TRP A 101 6.16 11.14 -13.87
CA TRP A 101 6.94 11.81 -14.92
C TRP A 101 8.46 11.92 -14.75
N ARG A 102 9.05 11.69 -13.57
CA ARG A 102 10.50 11.63 -13.38
C ARG A 102 10.82 10.67 -12.23
N LEU A 103 11.68 9.68 -12.47
CA LEU A 103 12.23 8.86 -11.40
C LEU A 103 12.88 9.78 -10.36
N GLN A 104 12.18 10.06 -9.26
CA GLN A 104 12.75 10.82 -8.15
C GLN A 104 13.53 9.83 -7.29
N VAL A 105 14.82 10.09 -7.10
CA VAL A 105 15.72 9.26 -6.29
C VAL A 105 15.25 9.17 -4.82
N ASN A 106 14.37 10.08 -4.40
CA ASN A 106 13.72 10.10 -3.09
C ASN A 106 12.20 9.93 -3.24
N HIS A 107 11.74 8.73 -3.56
CA HIS A 107 10.33 8.38 -3.40
C HIS A 107 10.09 8.04 -1.92
N TYR A 108 9.26 8.83 -1.24
CA TYR A 108 8.75 8.53 0.09
C TYR A 108 7.46 7.70 0.00
N ASP A 109 7.55 6.45 -0.45
CA ASP A 109 6.41 5.52 -0.43
C ASP A 109 6.41 4.84 0.93
N HIS A 110 5.57 5.33 1.83
CA HIS A 110 5.32 4.70 3.12
C HIS A 110 3.85 4.32 3.19
N GLY A 111 3.58 3.11 3.69
CA GLY A 111 2.23 2.74 4.09
C GLY A 111 1.74 3.67 5.21
N ASN A 112 0.42 3.82 5.30
CA ASN A 112 -0.21 4.59 6.37
C ASN A 112 -0.58 3.69 7.55
N GLY A 113 -0.54 4.26 8.75
CA GLY A 113 -0.90 3.59 9.98
C GLY A 113 -2.40 3.57 10.23
N ILE A 114 -2.79 2.72 11.15
CA ILE A 114 -4.11 2.70 11.78
C ILE A 114 -3.93 2.91 13.28
N ALA A 115 -4.91 3.54 13.91
CA ALA A 115 -5.02 3.61 15.36
C ALA A 115 -6.37 3.02 15.79
N VAL A 116 -6.41 2.48 17.01
CA VAL A 116 -7.56 1.75 17.54
C VAL A 116 -7.76 2.18 18.99
N ALA A 117 -8.97 2.56 19.35
CA ALA A 117 -9.38 2.94 20.70
C ALA A 117 -10.89 2.78 20.86
N ASP A 118 -11.38 2.75 22.09
CA ASP A 118 -12.81 2.80 22.42
C ASP A 118 -13.21 4.29 22.56
N VAL A 119 -13.59 4.92 21.44
CA VAL A 119 -13.70 6.40 21.36
C VAL A 119 -15.00 6.91 21.98
N ASP A 120 -16.04 6.08 22.06
CA ASP A 120 -17.30 6.45 22.71
C ASP A 120 -17.55 5.73 24.06
N GLY A 121 -16.53 5.08 24.62
CA GLY A 121 -16.54 4.48 25.95
C GLY A 121 -17.51 3.31 26.09
N ASP A 122 -17.79 2.63 24.99
CA ASP A 122 -18.89 1.71 24.83
C ASP A 122 -18.47 0.24 25.06
N GLY A 123 -17.17 0.03 25.28
CA GLY A 123 -16.48 -1.23 25.52
C GLY A 123 -15.97 -1.91 24.26
N TYR A 124 -16.12 -1.31 23.08
CA TYR A 124 -15.73 -1.88 21.80
C TYR A 124 -14.73 -0.98 21.08
N LEU A 125 -13.74 -1.60 20.44
CA LEU A 125 -12.69 -0.88 19.75
C LEU A 125 -13.18 -0.36 18.39
N ASP A 126 -12.95 0.93 18.18
CA ASP A 126 -13.13 1.68 16.94
C ASP A 126 -11.83 1.77 16.14
N ILE A 127 -11.93 2.16 14.87
CA ILE A 127 -10.78 2.20 13.96
C ILE A 127 -10.61 3.59 13.37
N TYR A 128 -9.41 4.15 13.49
CA TYR A 128 -9.04 5.39 12.84
C TYR A 128 -7.99 5.13 11.74
N PHE A 129 -8.36 5.43 10.51
CA PHE A 129 -7.48 5.32 9.35
C PHE A 129 -6.80 6.65 9.05
N THR A 130 -5.48 6.60 8.87
CA THR A 130 -4.72 7.74 8.37
C THR A 130 -4.50 7.63 6.86
N THR A 131 -4.47 8.78 6.17
CA THR A 131 -4.17 8.85 4.74
C THR A 131 -3.27 10.03 4.41
N GLN A 132 -2.52 9.89 3.32
CA GLN A 132 -1.72 10.98 2.74
C GLN A 132 -2.53 11.81 1.74
N VAL A 133 -3.55 11.19 1.14
CA VAL A 133 -4.43 11.81 0.15
C VAL A 133 -5.87 11.66 0.60
N GLY A 134 -6.57 12.79 0.69
CA GLY A 134 -7.97 12.84 1.11
C GLY A 134 -8.13 13.22 2.58
N SER A 135 -9.01 12.50 3.27
CA SER A 135 -9.37 12.69 4.67
C SER A 135 -9.07 11.42 5.44
N ASN A 136 -8.56 11.56 6.66
CA ASN A 136 -8.56 10.48 7.63
C ASN A 136 -10.01 10.09 7.93
N GLU A 137 -10.23 8.85 8.40
CA GLU A 137 -11.57 8.37 8.71
C GLU A 137 -11.63 7.63 10.04
N LEU A 138 -12.59 8.02 10.88
CA LEU A 138 -12.96 7.33 12.12
C LEU A 138 -14.19 6.44 11.88
N TRP A 139 -14.06 5.17 12.20
CA TRP A 139 -15.07 4.14 12.03
C TRP A 139 -15.44 3.54 13.38
N ARG A 140 -16.66 3.84 13.83
CA ARG A 140 -17.20 3.33 15.08
C ARG A 140 -17.72 1.90 14.93
N ASN A 141 -17.37 1.02 15.85
CA ASN A 141 -17.82 -0.36 15.89
C ASN A 141 -19.28 -0.47 16.36
N LYS A 142 -20.12 -1.15 15.60
CA LYS A 142 -21.54 -1.34 15.91
C LYS A 142 -21.84 -2.64 16.68
N ARG A 143 -20.81 -3.33 17.16
CA ARG A 143 -20.87 -4.52 18.02
C ARG A 143 -21.41 -5.79 17.34
N ASP A 144 -21.76 -5.71 16.06
CA ASP A 144 -22.25 -6.81 15.23
C ASP A 144 -21.28 -7.16 14.09
N GLY A 145 -20.05 -6.62 14.13
CA GLY A 145 -19.06 -6.73 13.06
C GLY A 145 -19.23 -5.70 11.95
N SER A 146 -20.24 -4.83 12.03
CA SER A 146 -20.36 -3.65 11.18
C SER A 146 -19.79 -2.39 11.83
N PHE A 147 -19.47 -1.39 11.00
CA PHE A 147 -18.88 -0.13 11.39
C PHE A 147 -19.64 1.04 10.75
N GLU A 148 -19.60 2.19 11.41
CA GLU A 148 -20.17 3.44 10.93
C GLU A 148 -19.08 4.52 10.84
N ASN A 149 -19.01 5.22 9.70
CA ASN A 149 -18.11 6.35 9.57
C ASN A 149 -18.66 7.55 10.37
N VAL A 150 -17.95 7.92 11.44
CA VAL A 150 -18.30 9.02 12.35
C VAL A 150 -17.34 10.21 12.24
N THR A 151 -16.50 10.23 11.19
CA THR A 151 -15.43 11.22 10.98
C THR A 151 -15.91 12.67 11.05
N LYS A 152 -17.05 12.95 10.41
CA LYS A 152 -17.62 14.32 10.36
C LYS A 152 -18.19 14.73 11.71
N GLN A 153 -18.81 13.80 12.41
CA GLN A 153 -19.40 14.03 13.73
C GLN A 153 -18.31 14.31 14.77
N ALA A 154 -17.19 13.57 14.70
CA ALA A 154 -16.04 13.73 15.58
C ALA A 154 -15.08 14.87 15.15
N ASN A 155 -15.23 15.40 13.93
CA ASN A 155 -14.37 16.46 13.39
C ASN A 155 -12.86 16.11 13.36
N VAL A 156 -12.54 14.85 13.05
CA VAL A 156 -11.17 14.30 13.04
C VAL A 156 -10.69 13.95 11.63
N GLY A 157 -11.26 14.56 10.59
CA GLY A 157 -10.92 14.23 9.19
C GLY A 157 -9.52 14.69 8.76
N VAL A 158 -8.95 15.71 9.41
CA VAL A 158 -7.64 16.30 9.07
C VAL A 158 -7.50 16.55 7.55
N GLU A 159 -8.53 17.15 6.96
CA GLU A 159 -8.62 17.33 5.51
C GLU A 159 -7.45 18.15 4.95
N GLN A 160 -7.02 17.83 3.72
CA GLN A 160 -5.95 18.55 2.99
C GLN A 160 -4.59 18.55 3.71
N ARG A 161 -4.32 17.50 4.47
CA ARG A 161 -3.04 17.26 5.16
C ARG A 161 -2.56 15.83 4.85
N VAL A 162 -1.28 15.61 5.09
CA VAL A 162 -0.66 14.29 5.02
C VAL A 162 -0.62 13.71 6.42
N SER A 163 -1.24 12.55 6.62
CA SER A 163 -1.17 11.76 7.86
C SER A 163 -0.49 10.43 7.59
N VAL A 164 0.50 10.07 8.42
CA VAL A 164 1.27 8.82 8.29
C VAL A 164 0.92 7.82 9.40
N ALA A 165 0.65 8.32 10.60
CA ALA A 165 0.30 7.53 11.77
C ALA A 165 -0.56 8.36 12.72
N ALA A 166 -1.24 7.68 13.64
CA ALA A 166 -2.00 8.26 14.73
C ALA A 166 -1.81 7.41 15.99
N SER A 167 -2.11 7.99 17.14
CA SER A 167 -2.12 7.32 18.44
C SER A 167 -3.18 7.98 19.30
N PHE A 168 -3.89 7.17 20.09
CA PHE A 168 -4.83 7.66 21.10
C PHE A 168 -4.17 7.71 22.48
N ALA A 169 -4.51 8.71 23.27
CA ALA A 169 -4.12 8.81 24.69
C ALA A 169 -5.11 9.70 25.45
N ASP A 170 -5.34 9.42 26.72
CA ASP A 170 -6.06 10.34 27.62
C ASP A 170 -5.07 11.42 28.10
N VAL A 171 -5.03 12.57 27.40
CA VAL A 171 -4.02 13.62 27.63
C VAL A 171 -4.45 14.66 28.66
N ASP A 172 -5.75 14.79 28.91
CA ASP A 172 -6.29 15.74 29.88
C ASP A 172 -6.88 15.08 31.15
N ASN A 173 -6.82 13.75 31.23
CA ASN A 173 -7.24 12.92 32.35
C ASN A 173 -8.74 13.00 32.61
N ASP A 174 -9.55 13.09 31.55
CA ASP A 174 -11.01 13.02 31.63
C ASP A 174 -11.57 11.59 31.48
N GLY A 175 -10.72 10.66 31.05
CA GLY A 175 -11.02 9.23 30.91
C GLY A 175 -11.39 8.80 29.50
N ASP A 176 -11.48 9.73 28.55
CA ASP A 176 -11.72 9.44 27.14
C ASP A 176 -10.38 9.44 26.36
N PRO A 177 -10.26 8.67 25.27
CA PRO A 177 -9.08 8.72 24.41
C PRO A 177 -9.12 9.95 23.47
N ASP A 178 -8.07 10.77 23.50
CA ASP A 178 -7.83 11.90 22.59
C ASP A 178 -7.04 11.50 21.33
#